data_AF-A0AAU7CU65-F1
#
_entry.id   AF-A0AAU7CU65-F1
#
_cell.length_a   1.000
_cell.length_b   1.000
_cell.length_c   1.000
_cell.angle_alpha   90.00
_cell.angle_beta   90.00
_cell.angle_gamma   90.00
#
_symmetry.space_group_name_H-M   'P 1'
#
loop_
_entity.id
_entity.type
_entity.pdbx_description
1 polymer ?
#
loop_
_entity_poly.entity_id
_entity_poly.type
_entity_poly.pdbx_seq_one_letter_code
_entity_poly.pdbx_strand_id
1 'polypeptide(L)'
;MHPFGLTLSIDSNRVAAICEEEWQSFLEDMDIAPVPERQDLRGFFLNWVAVFLPDAFPTSLQGEMSAWMAPRLHTRDSTWGYVRPPLIGSTLFALTGDSGWLQVQFDNFADGGSQVRSFFHRSLALVAPRITFDSELLRRLDFGMKHVYFFMDIPLALYAVSKGDPNEKLESLKRWQTGFMNSPEKEAVAGYLNGRLVANPLQHWISEKMSYVALRVACFPVATPAIAGLPLGIAISPVWERMQQHPLFSSHIKLVREAVDETPPGETS
;
A
#
# COMPACT_ATOMS: atom_id res chain seq x y z
N MET A 1 -33.48 12.19 22.20
CA MET A 1 -32.91 13.49 21.79
C MET A 1 -31.59 13.22 21.08
N HIS A 2 -31.61 13.14 19.75
CA HIS A 2 -30.39 13.14 18.93
C HIS A 2 -30.19 14.57 18.42
N PRO A 3 -29.10 15.28 18.76
CA PRO A 3 -28.80 16.53 18.10
C PRO A 3 -28.11 16.21 16.77
N PHE A 4 -28.80 16.52 15.66
CA PHE A 4 -28.29 16.72 14.30
C PHE A 4 -26.93 16.08 13.97
N GLY A 5 -26.94 14.79 13.65
CA GLY A 5 -25.80 14.09 13.07
C GLY A 5 -25.62 14.49 11.61
N LEU A 6 -24.89 15.59 11.36
CA LEU A 6 -24.33 15.86 10.04
C LEU A 6 -23.42 14.68 9.69
N THR A 7 -23.91 13.80 8.80
CA THR A 7 -23.09 12.72 8.26
C THR A 7 -22.12 13.36 7.27
N LEU A 8 -20.84 13.42 7.62
CA LEU A 8 -19.82 13.90 6.72
C LEU A 8 -19.78 12.97 5.49
N SER A 9 -19.79 13.56 4.30
CA SER A 9 -19.80 12.85 3.02
C SER A 9 -18.70 13.35 2.09
N ILE A 10 -18.09 12.45 1.34
CA ILE A 10 -17.11 12.75 0.29
C ILE A 10 -17.83 12.76 -1.06
N ASP A 11 -17.77 13.89 -1.76
CA ASP A 11 -18.29 14.00 -3.12
C ASP A 11 -17.39 13.22 -4.10
N SER A 12 -17.93 12.17 -4.72
CA SER A 12 -17.19 11.31 -5.66
C SER A 12 -16.81 12.03 -6.94
N ASN A 13 -17.66 12.94 -7.44
CA ASN A 13 -17.33 13.74 -8.62
C ASN A 13 -16.17 14.69 -8.33
N ARG A 14 -16.11 15.21 -7.10
CA ARG A 14 -14.99 16.02 -6.65
C ARG A 14 -13.71 15.22 -6.50
N VAL A 15 -13.77 14.02 -5.90
CA VAL A 15 -12.60 13.13 -5.82
C VAL A 15 -12.09 12.76 -7.22
N ALA A 16 -12.99 12.47 -8.16
CA ALA A 16 -12.66 12.24 -9.56
C ALA A 16 -11.88 13.42 -10.16
N ALA A 17 -12.38 14.65 -10.01
CA ALA A 17 -11.71 15.85 -10.50
C ALA A 17 -10.33 16.07 -9.83
N ILE A 18 -10.21 15.77 -8.53
CA ILE A 18 -8.92 15.83 -7.83
C ILE A 18 -7.96 14.79 -8.42
N CYS A 19 -8.39 13.56 -8.72
CA CYS A 19 -7.52 12.55 -9.32
C CYS A 19 -6.96 13.02 -10.67
N GLU A 20 -7.78 13.66 -11.51
CA GLU A 20 -7.33 14.25 -12.78
C GLU A 20 -6.29 15.36 -12.54
N GLU A 21 -6.53 16.27 -11.60
CA GLU A 21 -5.56 17.32 -11.22
C GLU A 21 -4.23 16.72 -10.74
N GLU A 22 -4.29 15.76 -9.81
CA GLU A 22 -3.09 15.12 -9.27
C GLU A 22 -2.31 14.38 -10.35
N TRP A 23 -3.00 13.74 -11.30
CA TRP A 23 -2.35 13.06 -12.41
C TRP A 23 -1.65 14.03 -13.36
N GLN A 24 -2.32 15.11 -13.76
CA GLN A 24 -1.71 16.11 -14.65
C GLN A 24 -0.48 16.74 -13.99
N SER A 25 -0.59 17.16 -12.72
CA SER A 25 0.57 17.72 -12.01
C SER A 25 1.64 16.67 -11.70
N PHE A 26 1.27 15.41 -11.51
CA PHE A 26 2.22 14.31 -11.37
C PHE A 26 3.10 14.18 -12.62
N LEU A 27 2.51 14.30 -13.81
CA LEU A 27 3.23 14.27 -15.10
C LEU A 27 4.21 15.43 -15.27
N GLU A 28 3.89 16.62 -14.77
CA GLU A 28 4.77 17.80 -14.84
C GLU A 28 6.10 17.60 -14.10
N ASP A 29 6.08 16.80 -13.02
CA ASP A 29 7.25 16.55 -12.17
C ASP A 29 8.04 15.30 -12.57
N MET A 30 7.60 14.56 -13.61
CA MET A 30 8.15 13.23 -13.96
C MET A 30 9.63 13.21 -14.31
N ASP A 31 10.13 14.28 -14.93
CA ASP A 31 11.52 14.34 -15.40
C ASP A 31 12.48 14.92 -14.35
N ILE A 32 12.00 15.20 -13.13
CA ILE A 32 12.81 15.79 -12.06
C ILE A 32 13.52 14.69 -11.26
N ALA A 33 14.86 14.78 -11.18
CA ALA A 33 15.70 13.90 -10.38
C ALA A 33 16.48 14.70 -9.31
N PRO A 34 16.46 14.27 -8.03
CA PRO A 34 15.71 13.14 -7.46
C PRO A 34 14.19 13.37 -7.45
N VAL A 35 13.42 12.28 -7.32
CA VAL A 35 11.94 12.31 -7.25
C VAL A 35 11.49 13.31 -6.18
N PRO A 36 10.75 14.38 -6.54
CA PRO A 36 10.28 15.36 -5.59
C PRO A 36 9.28 14.76 -4.59
N GLU A 37 9.31 15.20 -3.33
CA GLU A 37 8.36 14.77 -2.31
C GLU A 37 6.90 14.98 -2.73
N ARG A 38 6.61 16.10 -3.42
CA ARG A 38 5.28 16.38 -3.98
C ARG A 38 4.83 15.28 -4.95
N GLN A 39 5.71 14.76 -5.81
CA GLN A 39 5.35 13.69 -6.74
C GLN A 39 4.99 12.41 -6.00
N ASP A 40 5.71 12.07 -4.93
CA ASP A 40 5.42 10.93 -4.06
C ASP A 40 4.07 11.11 -3.33
N LEU A 41 3.77 12.32 -2.84
CA LEU A 41 2.47 12.66 -2.22
C LEU A 41 1.29 12.49 -3.20
N ARG A 42 1.46 12.93 -4.46
CA ARG A 42 0.44 12.79 -5.52
C ARG A 42 0.21 11.34 -5.89
N GLY A 43 1.28 10.58 -6.10
CA GLY A 43 1.21 9.14 -6.36
C GLY A 43 0.52 8.38 -5.22
N PHE A 44 0.80 8.75 -3.96
CA PHE A 44 0.15 8.16 -2.80
C PHE A 44 -1.35 8.48 -2.77
N PHE A 45 -1.74 9.73 -3.06
CA PHE A 45 -3.15 10.12 -3.13
C PHE A 45 -3.91 9.27 -4.16
N LEU A 46 -3.40 9.15 -5.39
CA LEU A 46 -4.01 8.33 -6.43
C LEU A 46 -4.14 6.86 -5.99
N ASN A 47 -3.09 6.31 -5.36
CA ASN A 47 -3.13 4.94 -4.85
C ASN A 47 -4.15 4.78 -3.70
N TRP A 48 -4.26 5.77 -2.82
CA TRP A 48 -5.24 5.78 -1.74
C TRP A 48 -6.67 5.79 -2.27
N VAL A 49 -6.98 6.65 -3.26
CA VAL A 49 -8.30 6.66 -3.90
C VAL A 49 -8.59 5.31 -4.55
N ALA A 50 -7.64 4.75 -5.31
CA ALA A 50 -7.83 3.43 -5.93
C ALA A 50 -8.09 2.29 -4.93
N VAL A 51 -7.55 2.36 -3.71
CA VAL A 51 -7.74 1.33 -2.68
C VAL A 51 -9.05 1.54 -1.90
N PHE A 52 -9.35 2.77 -1.48
CA PHE A 52 -10.43 3.07 -0.53
C PHE A 52 -11.66 3.73 -1.16
N LEU A 53 -11.54 4.29 -2.36
CA LEU A 53 -12.61 4.95 -3.11
C LEU A 53 -12.55 4.57 -4.61
N PRO A 54 -12.43 3.28 -4.97
CA PRO A 54 -12.24 2.87 -6.38
C PRO A 54 -13.37 3.36 -7.28
N ASP A 55 -14.61 3.42 -6.78
CA ASP A 55 -15.78 3.88 -7.55
C ASP A 55 -15.73 5.37 -7.90
N ALA A 56 -14.94 6.17 -7.18
CA ALA A 56 -14.71 7.58 -7.48
C ALA A 56 -13.52 7.80 -8.43
N PHE A 57 -12.78 6.74 -8.79
CA PHE A 57 -11.64 6.83 -9.69
C PHE A 57 -12.12 6.85 -11.15
N PRO A 58 -11.80 7.88 -11.96
CA PRO A 58 -12.29 7.96 -13.33
C PRO A 58 -11.75 6.83 -14.21
N THR A 59 -12.62 6.14 -14.95
CA THR A 59 -12.21 5.09 -15.89
C THR A 59 -11.37 5.65 -17.06
N SER A 60 -11.66 6.89 -17.49
CA SER A 60 -10.84 7.62 -18.47
C SER A 60 -9.40 7.77 -17.99
N LEU A 61 -9.23 8.23 -16.75
CA LEU A 61 -7.93 8.41 -16.12
C LEU A 61 -7.20 7.09 -15.93
N GLN A 62 -7.89 6.03 -15.50
CA GLN A 62 -7.31 4.69 -15.43
C GLN A 62 -6.75 4.26 -16.80
N GLY A 63 -7.51 4.47 -17.88
CA GLY A 63 -7.07 4.17 -19.25
C GLY A 63 -5.83 4.97 -19.67
N GLU A 64 -5.79 6.26 -19.35
CA GLU A 64 -4.64 7.14 -19.61
C GLU A 64 -3.40 6.70 -18.84
N MET A 65 -3.54 6.45 -17.54
CA MET A 65 -2.45 5.96 -16.68
C MET A 65 -1.92 4.61 -17.15
N SER A 66 -2.80 3.69 -17.56
CA SER A 66 -2.41 2.40 -18.14
C SER A 66 -1.64 2.57 -19.46
N ALA A 67 -2.14 3.40 -20.38
CA ALA A 67 -1.48 3.67 -21.66
C ALA A 67 -0.11 4.32 -21.46
N TRP A 68 0.01 5.19 -20.45
CA TRP A 68 1.27 5.80 -20.07
C TRP A 68 2.24 4.79 -19.42
N MET A 69 1.77 3.94 -18.51
CA MET A 69 2.65 3.01 -17.77
C MET A 69 3.09 1.81 -18.61
N ALA A 70 2.24 1.28 -19.49
CA ALA A 70 2.50 0.02 -20.21
C ALA A 70 3.83 -0.02 -21.00
N PRO A 71 4.20 1.00 -21.81
CA PRO A 71 5.49 1.00 -22.51
C PRO A 71 6.71 1.02 -21.56
N ARG A 72 6.52 1.46 -20.32
CA ARG A 72 7.57 1.66 -19.32
C ARG A 72 7.84 0.41 -18.48
N LEU A 73 6.94 -0.58 -18.48
CA LEU A 73 7.12 -1.83 -17.72
C LEU A 73 8.33 -2.63 -18.20
N HIS A 74 8.53 -2.72 -19.51
CA HIS A 74 9.54 -3.61 -20.13
C HIS A 74 10.78 -2.89 -20.67
N THR A 75 10.78 -1.55 -20.62
CA THR A 75 11.94 -0.77 -21.03
C THR A 75 13.15 -1.12 -20.15
N ARG A 76 14.33 -1.35 -20.73
CA ARG A 76 15.60 -1.54 -19.97
C ARG A 76 16.45 -0.28 -19.92
N ASP A 77 15.88 0.84 -20.35
CA ASP A 77 16.59 2.12 -20.42
C ASP A 77 17.00 2.57 -19.01
N SER A 78 18.32 2.62 -18.81
CA SER A 78 18.95 3.04 -17.57
C SER A 78 18.74 4.52 -17.27
N THR A 79 18.38 5.35 -18.26
CA THR A 79 18.03 6.76 -18.02
C THR A 79 16.73 6.91 -17.22
N TRP A 80 15.81 5.95 -17.36
CA TRP A 80 14.58 5.83 -16.59
C TRP A 80 14.71 4.90 -15.38
N GLY A 81 15.92 4.38 -15.13
CA GLY A 81 16.20 3.22 -14.28
C GLY A 81 15.73 3.34 -12.83
N TYR A 82 15.41 4.55 -12.35
CA TYR A 82 14.92 4.81 -11.00
C TYR A 82 13.68 5.73 -10.95
N VAL A 83 13.13 6.11 -12.10
CA VAL A 83 12.05 7.12 -12.26
C VAL A 83 10.70 6.48 -12.58
N ARG A 84 10.62 5.15 -12.70
CA ARG A 84 9.33 4.45 -12.85
C ARG A 84 8.53 4.65 -11.57
N PRO A 85 7.37 5.31 -11.60
CA PRO A 85 6.72 5.72 -10.38
C PRO A 85 5.96 4.52 -9.80
N PRO A 86 6.52 3.87 -8.76
CA PRO A 86 6.00 2.58 -8.33
C PRO A 86 4.61 2.73 -7.70
N LEU A 87 4.28 3.91 -7.18
CA LEU A 87 2.92 4.23 -6.73
C LEU A 87 1.88 4.19 -7.86
N ILE A 88 2.24 4.53 -9.09
CA ILE A 88 1.31 4.41 -10.24
C ILE A 88 1.09 2.94 -10.58
N GLY A 89 2.14 2.10 -10.54
CA GLY A 89 2.00 0.65 -10.66
C GLY A 89 1.08 0.06 -9.59
N SER A 90 1.26 0.46 -8.33
CA SER A 90 0.38 0.06 -7.23
C SER A 90 -1.06 0.56 -7.41
N THR A 91 -1.25 1.76 -7.97
CA THR A 91 -2.57 2.32 -8.29
C THR A 91 -3.28 1.47 -9.34
N LEU A 92 -2.60 1.16 -10.45
CA LEU A 92 -3.14 0.32 -11.52
C LEU A 92 -3.43 -1.10 -11.04
N PHE A 93 -2.57 -1.68 -10.20
CA PHE A 93 -2.85 -2.97 -9.54
C PHE A 93 -4.09 -2.89 -8.64
N ALA A 94 -4.26 -1.82 -7.85
CA ALA A 94 -5.43 -1.66 -6.99
C ALA A 94 -6.75 -1.59 -7.79
N LEU A 95 -6.73 -0.97 -8.98
CA LEU A 95 -7.88 -0.81 -9.86
C LEU A 95 -8.18 -2.06 -10.72
N THR A 96 -7.15 -2.78 -11.17
CA THR A 96 -7.29 -3.88 -12.15
C THR A 96 -7.14 -5.28 -11.56
N GLY A 97 -6.44 -5.41 -10.44
CA GLY A 97 -6.02 -6.70 -9.89
C GLY A 97 -4.87 -7.38 -10.64
N ASP A 98 -4.34 -6.78 -11.71
CA ASP A 98 -3.27 -7.37 -12.52
C ASP A 98 -1.88 -7.13 -11.88
N SER A 99 -1.24 -8.21 -11.42
CA SER A 99 0.08 -8.17 -10.80
C SER A 99 1.19 -7.71 -11.75
N GLY A 100 0.97 -7.72 -13.07
CA GLY A 100 1.90 -7.18 -14.06
C GLY A 100 2.26 -5.71 -13.80
N TRP A 101 1.34 -4.92 -13.22
CA TRP A 101 1.60 -3.52 -12.84
C TRP A 101 2.61 -3.36 -11.69
N LEU A 102 2.84 -4.42 -10.91
CA LEU A 102 3.80 -4.43 -9.80
C LEU A 102 5.19 -4.92 -10.23
N GLN A 103 5.40 -5.24 -11.51
CA GLN A 103 6.63 -5.82 -12.01
C GLN A 103 7.86 -4.99 -11.63
N VAL A 104 7.78 -3.66 -11.71
CA VAL A 104 8.90 -2.78 -11.37
C VAL A 104 9.32 -2.94 -9.91
N GLN A 105 8.35 -2.97 -8.99
CA GLN A 105 8.60 -3.16 -7.56
C GLN A 105 9.18 -4.54 -7.28
N PHE A 106 8.66 -5.58 -7.96
CA PHE A 106 9.12 -6.96 -7.78
C PHE A 106 10.52 -7.18 -8.35
N ASP A 107 10.82 -6.63 -9.53
CA ASP A 107 12.13 -6.71 -10.16
C ASP A 107 13.22 -6.01 -9.33
N ASN A 108 12.85 -5.00 -8.53
CA ASN A 108 13.76 -4.26 -7.65
C ASN A 108 13.60 -4.62 -6.16
N PHE A 109 12.85 -5.68 -5.84
CA PHE A 109 12.49 -6.01 -4.45
C PHE A 109 13.69 -6.31 -3.55
N ALA A 110 14.81 -6.75 -4.12
CA ALA A 110 16.07 -7.00 -3.43
C ALA A 110 17.23 -6.26 -4.10
N ASP A 111 17.01 -5.05 -4.60
CA ASP A 111 18.08 -4.18 -5.10
C ASP A 111 19.03 -3.77 -3.95
N GLY A 112 20.32 -3.60 -4.22
CA GLY A 112 21.34 -3.23 -3.23
C GLY A 112 21.21 -1.80 -2.70
N GLY A 113 20.66 -0.87 -3.49
CA GLY A 113 20.49 0.54 -3.10
C GLY A 113 19.43 0.75 -2.01
N SER A 114 19.82 1.18 -0.80
CA SER A 114 18.92 1.20 0.36
C SER A 114 17.73 2.17 0.26
N GLN A 115 17.94 3.39 -0.24
CA GLN A 115 16.87 4.38 -0.33
C GLN A 115 15.87 4.05 -1.44
N VAL A 116 16.37 3.66 -2.61
CA VAL A 116 15.55 3.24 -3.76
C VAL A 116 14.70 2.03 -3.40
N ARG A 117 15.31 1.02 -2.77
CA ARG A 117 14.60 -0.18 -2.32
C ARG A 117 13.48 0.16 -1.33
N SER A 118 13.75 1.03 -0.35
CA SER A 118 12.73 1.48 0.60
C SER A 118 11.54 2.14 -0.09
N PHE A 119 11.79 2.94 -1.12
CA PHE A 119 10.73 3.57 -1.93
C PHE A 119 9.87 2.53 -2.67
N PHE A 120 10.49 1.53 -3.32
CA PHE A 120 9.74 0.44 -3.95
C PHE A 120 8.89 -0.34 -2.97
N HIS A 121 9.42 -0.68 -1.78
CA HIS A 121 8.66 -1.41 -0.77
C HIS A 121 7.51 -0.58 -0.19
N ARG A 122 7.73 0.70 0.12
CA ARG A 122 6.70 1.61 0.63
C ARG A 122 5.54 1.75 -0.34
N SER A 123 5.82 1.79 -1.64
CA SER A 123 4.78 1.90 -2.67
C SER A 123 3.79 0.72 -2.68
N LEU A 124 4.16 -0.43 -2.11
CA LEU A 124 3.28 -1.61 -2.02
C LEU A 124 2.36 -1.57 -0.80
N ALA A 125 2.53 -0.63 0.13
CA ALA A 125 1.88 -0.63 1.44
C ALA A 125 0.35 -0.75 1.36
N LEU A 126 -0.33 0.12 0.60
CA LEU A 126 -1.80 0.13 0.55
C LEU A 126 -2.40 -1.07 -0.19
N VAL A 127 -1.59 -1.75 -0.99
CA VAL A 127 -2.02 -2.91 -1.78
C VAL A 127 -1.51 -4.23 -1.22
N ALA A 128 -0.67 -4.20 -0.19
CA ALA A 128 -0.02 -5.37 0.40
C ALA A 128 -1.01 -6.50 0.75
N PRO A 129 -2.19 -6.23 1.35
CA PRO A 129 -3.17 -7.28 1.65
C PRO A 129 -3.78 -7.97 0.43
N ARG A 130 -3.59 -7.41 -0.78
CA ARG A 130 -4.06 -7.98 -2.04
C ARG A 130 -2.98 -8.76 -2.78
N ILE A 131 -1.71 -8.58 -2.42
CA ILE A 131 -0.56 -9.26 -3.04
C ILE A 131 -0.49 -10.72 -2.58
N THR A 132 -0.09 -11.61 -3.49
CA THR A 132 0.35 -12.98 -3.17
C THR A 132 1.84 -13.07 -3.41
N PHE A 133 2.60 -13.59 -2.44
CA PHE A 133 4.03 -13.79 -2.59
C PHE A 133 4.30 -15.09 -3.33
N ASP A 134 4.54 -14.99 -4.63
CA ASP A 134 4.91 -16.14 -5.47
C ASP A 134 6.35 -16.62 -5.18
N SER A 135 6.75 -17.70 -5.84
CA SER A 135 8.08 -18.29 -5.67
C SER A 135 9.23 -17.33 -5.98
N GLU A 136 9.05 -16.40 -6.92
CA GLU A 136 10.11 -15.46 -7.30
C GLU A 136 10.24 -14.32 -6.28
N LEU A 137 9.12 -13.78 -5.81
CA LEU A 137 9.12 -12.76 -4.77
C LEU A 137 9.64 -13.32 -3.44
N LEU A 138 9.28 -14.57 -3.11
CA LEU A 138 9.85 -15.30 -1.97
C LEU A 138 11.35 -15.50 -2.13
N ARG A 139 11.84 -15.89 -3.31
CA ARG A 139 13.28 -16.05 -3.57
C ARG A 139 14.04 -14.73 -3.39
N ARG A 140 13.45 -13.61 -3.78
CA ARG A 140 14.03 -12.27 -3.59
C ARG A 140 14.03 -11.86 -2.13
N LEU A 141 12.96 -12.12 -1.39
CA LEU A 141 12.90 -11.92 0.04
C LEU A 141 13.95 -12.79 0.75
N ASP A 142 14.05 -14.08 0.42
CA ASP A 142 15.08 -15.00 0.93
C ASP A 142 16.49 -14.46 0.69
N PHE A 143 16.75 -13.89 -0.48
CA PHE A 143 18.02 -13.28 -0.81
C PHE A 143 18.29 -12.06 0.07
N GLY A 144 17.34 -11.14 0.21
CA GLY A 144 17.49 -9.96 1.05
C GLY A 144 17.65 -10.28 2.54
N MET A 145 16.90 -11.25 3.06
CA MET A 145 17.00 -11.72 4.46
C MET A 145 18.37 -12.32 4.82
N LYS A 146 19.20 -12.67 3.83
CA LYS A 146 20.57 -13.16 4.02
C LYS A 146 21.63 -12.04 4.07
N HIS A 147 21.25 -10.80 3.75
CA HIS A 147 22.17 -9.66 3.64
C HIS A 147 21.78 -8.55 4.63
N VAL A 148 22.54 -8.40 5.72
CA VAL A 148 22.24 -7.46 6.83
C VAL A 148 21.97 -6.02 6.39
N TYR A 149 22.62 -5.56 5.31
CA TYR A 149 22.50 -4.19 4.79
C TYR A 149 21.26 -3.97 3.91
N PHE A 150 20.41 -4.99 3.75
CA PHE A 150 19.22 -4.90 2.90
C PHE A 150 18.00 -4.37 3.66
N PHE A 151 18.01 -4.29 5.00
CA PHE A 151 16.93 -3.66 5.78
C PHE A 151 15.53 -4.11 5.31
N MET A 152 15.21 -5.38 5.54
CA MET A 152 14.02 -6.07 5.06
C MET A 152 12.83 -5.99 6.04
N ASP A 153 12.84 -5.03 6.96
CA ASP A 153 11.77 -4.79 7.93
C ASP A 153 10.43 -4.45 7.25
N ILE A 154 10.44 -3.55 6.25
CA ILE A 154 9.25 -3.24 5.44
C ILE A 154 8.78 -4.49 4.65
N PRO A 155 9.63 -5.19 3.88
CA PRO A 155 9.27 -6.46 3.24
C PRO A 155 8.66 -7.50 4.18
N LEU A 156 9.18 -7.65 5.40
CA LEU A 156 8.62 -8.57 6.40
C LEU A 156 7.22 -8.14 6.83
N ALA A 157 6.98 -6.84 7.01
CA ALA A 157 5.65 -6.30 7.29
C ALA A 157 4.68 -6.55 6.12
N LEU A 158 5.11 -6.29 4.87
CA LEU A 158 4.32 -6.59 3.67
C LEU A 158 4.00 -8.08 3.56
N TYR A 159 4.98 -8.94 3.83
CA TYR A 159 4.81 -10.39 3.82
C TYR A 159 3.83 -10.87 4.90
N ALA A 160 3.88 -10.28 6.09
CA ALA A 160 2.97 -10.66 7.17
C ALA A 160 1.51 -10.37 6.81
N VAL A 161 1.23 -9.25 6.14
CA VAL A 161 -0.15 -8.81 5.83
C VAL A 161 -0.68 -9.28 4.48
N SER A 162 0.16 -9.85 3.62
CA SER A 162 -0.23 -10.31 2.28
C SER A 162 -1.16 -11.52 2.31
N LYS A 163 -1.68 -11.94 1.16
CA LYS A 163 -2.36 -13.24 1.02
C LYS A 163 -1.37 -14.39 1.11
N GLY A 164 -1.88 -15.58 1.43
CA GLY A 164 -1.12 -16.83 1.51
C GLY A 164 -1.47 -17.62 2.76
N ASP A 165 -1.08 -18.89 2.78
CA ASP A 165 -1.29 -19.78 3.93
C ASP A 165 -0.45 -19.30 5.13
N PRO A 166 -1.07 -19.04 6.30
CA PRO A 166 -0.33 -18.71 7.52
C PRO A 166 0.74 -19.73 7.90
N ASN A 167 0.55 -21.02 7.64
CA ASN A 167 1.54 -22.04 8.01
C ASN A 167 2.77 -21.97 7.11
N GLU A 168 2.61 -21.84 5.79
CA GLU A 168 3.71 -21.54 4.86
C GLU A 168 4.48 -20.27 5.24
N LYS A 169 3.78 -19.24 5.71
CA LYS A 169 4.40 -18.01 6.21
C LYS A 169 5.25 -18.25 7.45
N LEU A 170 4.74 -19.03 8.40
CA LEU A 170 5.48 -19.40 9.60
C LEU A 170 6.72 -20.25 9.28
N GLU A 171 6.63 -21.19 8.34
CA GLU A 171 7.79 -21.99 7.90
C GLU A 171 8.86 -21.12 7.24
N SER A 172 8.46 -20.15 6.42
CA SER A 172 9.39 -19.17 5.83
C SER A 172 10.09 -18.33 6.90
N LEU A 173 9.33 -17.85 7.91
CA LEU A 173 9.88 -17.09 9.03
C LEU A 173 10.86 -17.93 9.88
N LYS A 174 10.55 -19.20 10.16
CA LYS A 174 11.46 -20.12 10.88
C LYS A 174 12.78 -20.28 10.13
N ARG A 175 12.71 -20.43 8.81
CA ARG A 175 13.88 -20.53 7.94
C ARG A 175 14.71 -19.25 7.91
N TRP A 176 14.09 -18.07 7.97
CA TRP A 176 14.83 -16.80 8.04
C TRP A 176 15.43 -16.54 9.42
N GLN A 177 14.84 -17.09 10.49
CA GLN A 177 15.35 -16.97 11.85
C GLN A 177 16.82 -17.42 11.98
N THR A 178 17.24 -18.39 11.18
CA THR A 178 18.62 -18.91 11.17
C THR A 178 19.60 -18.04 10.35
N GLY A 179 19.13 -16.97 9.71
CA GLY A 179 19.93 -16.08 8.86
C GLY A 179 20.63 -14.93 9.60
N PHE A 180 21.46 -14.19 8.85
CA PHE A 180 22.12 -12.97 9.32
C PHE A 180 21.19 -11.76 9.17
N MET A 181 20.34 -11.54 10.16
CA MET A 181 19.40 -10.42 10.24
C MET A 181 19.89 -9.30 11.16
N ASN A 182 19.48 -8.05 10.90
CA ASN A 182 19.64 -6.94 11.85
C ASN A 182 18.66 -7.05 13.04
N SER A 183 18.81 -6.20 14.06
CA SER A 183 17.99 -6.29 15.27
C SER A 183 16.49 -6.10 15.01
N PRO A 184 16.03 -5.08 14.24
CA PRO A 184 14.61 -4.93 13.90
C PRO A 184 14.01 -6.16 13.19
N GLU A 185 14.71 -6.73 12.22
CA GLU A 185 14.27 -7.94 11.51
C GLU A 185 14.16 -9.14 12.44
N LYS A 186 15.16 -9.34 13.32
CA LYS A 186 15.14 -10.41 14.33
C LYS A 186 13.95 -10.29 15.26
N GLU A 187 13.68 -9.09 15.75
CA GLU A 187 12.54 -8.81 16.62
C GLU A 187 11.21 -9.06 15.91
N ALA A 188 11.10 -8.62 14.65
CA ALA A 188 9.91 -8.85 13.83
C ALA A 188 9.66 -10.34 13.57
N VAL A 189 10.67 -11.08 13.10
CA VAL A 189 10.56 -12.53 12.85
C VAL A 189 10.21 -13.27 14.13
N ALA A 190 10.90 -12.99 15.25
CA ALA A 190 10.59 -13.60 16.53
C ALA A 190 9.18 -13.25 17.02
N GLY A 191 8.75 -12.00 16.84
CA GLY A 191 7.40 -11.56 17.20
C GLY A 191 6.32 -12.32 16.43
N TYR A 192 6.45 -12.39 15.10
CA TYR A 192 5.51 -13.13 14.25
C TYR A 192 5.48 -14.63 14.57
N LEU A 193 6.64 -15.26 14.80
CA LEU A 193 6.75 -16.67 15.18
C LEU A 193 6.13 -16.97 16.55
N ASN A 194 6.09 -16.00 17.45
CA ASN A 194 5.45 -16.14 18.78
C ASN A 194 4.02 -15.58 18.84
N GLY A 195 3.47 -15.11 17.71
CA GLY A 195 2.09 -14.61 17.62
C GLY A 195 1.91 -13.24 18.31
N ARG A 196 3.01 -12.52 18.54
CA ARG A 196 3.02 -11.20 19.16
C ARG A 196 2.73 -10.12 18.12
N LEU A 197 2.29 -8.98 18.63
CA LEU A 197 2.22 -7.74 17.86
C LEU A 197 3.64 -7.23 17.60
N VAL A 198 3.94 -6.91 16.35
CA VAL A 198 5.24 -6.39 15.89
C VAL A 198 5.06 -4.94 15.46
N ALA A 199 6.00 -4.05 15.82
CA ALA A 199 5.94 -2.65 15.42
C ALA A 199 5.86 -2.50 13.90
N ASN A 200 4.96 -1.65 13.42
CA ASN A 200 4.77 -1.39 12.00
C ASN A 200 5.84 -0.40 11.49
N PRO A 201 6.79 -0.81 10.63
CA PRO A 201 7.84 0.08 10.12
C PRO A 201 7.30 1.15 9.16
N LEU A 202 6.08 0.99 8.64
CA LEU A 202 5.44 1.95 7.72
C LEU A 202 4.59 3.01 8.43
N GLN A 203 4.39 2.92 9.76
CA GLN A 203 3.43 3.76 10.46
C GLN A 203 3.68 5.26 10.26
N HIS A 204 4.92 5.72 10.47
CA HIS A 204 5.28 7.13 10.32
C HIS A 204 5.03 7.61 8.89
N TRP A 205 5.51 6.86 7.89
CA TRP A 205 5.37 7.21 6.49
C TRP A 205 3.89 7.27 6.08
N ILE A 206 3.07 6.30 6.48
CA ILE A 206 1.62 6.33 6.19
C ILE A 206 0.97 7.55 6.86
N SER A 207 1.25 7.84 8.13
CA SER A 207 0.70 9.00 8.83
C SER A 207 1.07 10.33 8.16
N GLU A 208 2.31 10.46 7.70
CA GLU A 208 2.78 11.63 6.95
C GLU A 208 2.00 11.80 5.65
N LYS A 209 1.91 10.75 4.82
CA LYS A 209 1.17 10.78 3.55
C LYS A 209 -0.33 11.01 3.73
N MET A 210 -0.91 10.48 4.80
CA MET A 210 -2.32 10.70 5.14
C MET A 210 -2.65 12.16 5.45
N SER A 211 -1.69 12.97 5.89
CA SER A 211 -1.90 14.41 6.09
C SER A 211 -2.19 15.12 4.76
N TYR A 212 -1.53 14.70 3.67
CA TYR A 212 -1.81 15.20 2.33
C TYR A 212 -3.18 14.75 1.81
N VAL A 213 -3.51 13.47 1.99
CA VAL A 213 -4.85 12.94 1.63
C VAL A 213 -5.94 13.71 2.36
N ALA A 214 -5.78 13.92 3.67
CA ALA A 214 -6.73 14.67 4.47
C ALA A 214 -6.89 16.10 3.95
N LEU A 215 -5.80 16.79 3.61
CA LEU A 215 -5.83 18.13 3.02
C LEU A 215 -6.61 18.16 1.70
N ARG A 216 -6.29 17.25 0.76
CA ARG A 216 -6.91 17.23 -0.57
C ARG A 216 -8.40 16.90 -0.51
N VAL A 217 -8.80 15.99 0.36
CA VAL A 217 -10.21 15.64 0.56
C VAL A 217 -10.95 16.76 1.32
N ALA A 218 -10.34 17.37 2.35
CA ALA A 218 -10.98 18.39 3.19
C ALA A 218 -11.06 19.78 2.53
N CYS A 219 -10.04 20.20 1.76
CA CYS A 219 -9.97 21.54 1.18
C CYS A 219 -10.78 21.64 -0.12
N PHE A 220 -11.97 22.27 -0.02
CA PHE A 220 -12.76 23.01 -1.03
C PHE A 220 -14.28 22.73 -0.99
N PRO A 221 -15.08 23.55 -0.27
CA PRO A 221 -16.47 23.79 -0.65
C PRO A 221 -16.48 24.88 -1.75
N VAL A 222 -16.55 24.49 -3.02
CA VAL A 222 -17.02 25.42 -4.08
C VAL A 222 -18.24 24.80 -4.72
N ALA A 223 -19.32 24.74 -3.94
CA ALA A 223 -20.64 24.75 -4.57
C ALA A 223 -20.79 26.13 -5.21
N THR A 224 -20.89 26.18 -6.54
CA THR A 224 -21.42 27.36 -7.20
C THR A 224 -22.82 27.62 -6.63
N PRO A 225 -23.22 28.88 -6.33
CA PRO A 225 -24.48 29.19 -5.63
C PRO A 225 -25.77 28.72 -6.33
N ALA A 226 -25.67 28.15 -7.54
CA ALA A 226 -26.80 27.79 -8.37
C ALA A 226 -27.28 26.32 -8.22
N ILE A 227 -26.53 25.44 -7.53
CA ILE A 227 -26.92 24.04 -7.36
C ILE A 227 -27.04 23.72 -5.87
N ALA A 228 -28.18 24.09 -5.28
CA ALA A 228 -28.57 23.72 -3.91
C ALA A 228 -29.11 22.27 -3.83
N GLY A 229 -28.44 21.33 -4.50
CA GLY A 229 -28.55 19.91 -4.22
C GLY A 229 -27.29 19.51 -3.49
N LEU A 230 -27.37 19.22 -2.18
CA LEU A 230 -26.26 18.61 -1.45
C LEU A 230 -25.82 17.38 -2.24
N PRO A 231 -24.59 17.31 -2.76
CA PRO A 231 -24.13 16.08 -3.42
C PRO A 231 -24.18 14.99 -2.35
N LEU A 232 -25.02 13.98 -2.56
CA LEU A 232 -25.08 12.79 -1.73
C LEU A 232 -23.74 12.06 -1.90
N GLY A 233 -22.73 12.51 -1.17
CA GLY A 233 -21.40 11.92 -1.21
C GLY A 233 -21.38 10.55 -0.54
N ILE A 234 -20.30 9.80 -0.76
CA ILE A 234 -20.02 8.58 -0.02
C ILE A 234 -19.86 8.98 1.45
N ALA A 235 -20.60 8.34 2.35
CA ALA A 235 -20.42 8.58 3.78
C ALA A 235 -18.95 8.33 4.16
N ILE A 236 -18.35 9.24 4.92
CA ILE A 236 -16.94 9.09 5.34
C ILE A 236 -16.74 7.83 6.19
N SER A 237 -17.77 7.41 6.95
CA SER A 237 -17.69 6.26 7.86
C SER A 237 -17.26 4.96 7.14
N PRO A 238 -17.89 4.50 6.05
CA PRO A 238 -17.42 3.34 5.28
C PRO A 238 -15.98 3.42 4.75
N VAL A 239 -15.49 4.60 4.39
CA VAL A 239 -14.10 4.79 3.93
C VAL A 239 -13.15 4.66 5.12
N TRP A 240 -13.49 5.32 6.21
CA TRP A 240 -12.74 5.30 7.46
C TRP A 240 -12.68 3.90 8.07
N GLU A 241 -13.80 3.16 8.08
CA GLU A 241 -13.88 1.77 8.53
C GLU A 241 -12.95 0.87 7.71
N ARG A 242 -12.96 0.99 6.37
CA ARG A 242 -12.04 0.24 5.50
C ARG A 242 -10.58 0.57 5.76
N MET A 243 -10.26 1.84 6.03
CA MET A 243 -8.90 2.23 6.42
C MET A 243 -8.50 1.66 7.77
N GLN A 244 -9.38 1.68 8.77
CA GLN A 244 -9.13 1.10 10.09
C GLN A 244 -8.94 -0.42 10.02
N GLN A 245 -9.61 -1.09 9.09
CA GLN A 245 -9.43 -2.52 8.83
C GLN A 245 -8.15 -2.83 8.06
N HIS A 246 -7.52 -1.85 7.41
CA HIS A 246 -6.28 -2.07 6.67
C HIS A 246 -5.13 -2.32 7.66
N PRO A 247 -4.45 -3.48 7.60
CA PRO A 247 -3.55 -3.92 8.67
C PRO A 247 -2.33 -3.01 8.88
N LEU A 248 -1.90 -2.31 7.81
CA LEU A 248 -0.77 -1.39 7.88
C LEU A 248 -1.13 0.03 8.38
N PHE A 249 -2.39 0.32 8.72
CA PHE A 249 -2.75 1.57 9.42
C PHE A 249 -2.62 1.46 10.94
N SER A 250 -2.46 0.23 11.46
CA SER A 250 -2.18 -0.02 12.87
C SER A 250 -0.70 0.24 13.18
N SER A 251 -0.43 0.77 14.38
CA SER A 251 0.94 0.93 14.88
C SER A 251 1.68 -0.40 15.05
N HIS A 252 0.95 -1.51 15.14
CA HIS A 252 1.50 -2.85 15.23
C HIS A 252 0.77 -3.84 14.31
N ILE A 253 1.52 -4.77 13.75
CA ILE A 253 1.07 -5.81 12.83
C ILE A 253 1.04 -7.15 13.57
N LYS A 254 0.01 -7.94 13.31
CA LYS A 254 -0.06 -9.34 13.71
C LYS A 254 -0.10 -10.21 12.45
N LEU A 255 0.74 -11.24 12.39
CA LEU A 255 0.56 -12.32 11.42
C LEU A 255 -0.70 -13.11 11.83
N VAL A 256 -1.74 -13.06 11.00
CA VAL A 256 -2.98 -13.81 11.23
C VAL A 256 -2.65 -15.31 11.19
N ARG A 257 -3.07 -16.04 12.22
CA ARG A 257 -2.98 -17.50 12.30
C ARG A 257 -4.39 -18.05 12.18
N GLU A 258 -4.55 -19.22 11.59
CA GLU A 258 -5.84 -19.91 11.69
C GLU A 258 -6.18 -20.11 13.17
N ALA A 259 -7.46 -19.93 13.51
CA ALA A 259 -7.95 -20.31 14.83
C ALA A 259 -7.74 -21.83 14.92
N VAL A 260 -6.87 -22.25 15.84
CA VAL A 260 -6.86 -23.65 16.26
C VAL A 260 -8.22 -23.87 16.89
N ASP A 261 -9.09 -24.65 16.26
CA ASP A 261 -10.31 -25.13 16.89
C ASP A 261 -9.89 -25.86 18.17
N GLU A 262 -10.00 -25.18 19.31
CA GLU A 262 -9.96 -25.82 20.61
C GLU A 262 -11.22 -26.68 20.70
N THR A 263 -11.12 -27.90 20.16
CA THR A 263 -12.11 -28.94 20.41
C THR A 263 -12.04 -29.22 21.92
N PRO A 264 -13.11 -28.98 22.70
CA PRO A 264 -13.05 -29.24 24.13
C PRO A 264 -12.79 -30.73 24.37
N PRO A 265 -11.94 -31.10 25.35
CA PRO A 265 -11.60 -32.49 25.61
C PRO A 265 -12.88 -33.24 26.00
N GLY A 266 -13.09 -34.37 25.33
CA GLY A 266 -14.33 -35.13 25.32
C GLY A 266 -14.88 -35.45 26.71
N GLU A 267 -16.20 -35.27 26.83
CA GLU A 267 -17.00 -36.02 27.79
C GLU A 267 -16.94 -37.49 27.38
N THR A 268 -16.14 -38.25 28.12
CA THR A 268 -16.22 -39.71 28.12
C THR A 268 -17.49 -40.12 28.87
N SER A 269 -18.20 -41.07 28.26
CA SER A 269 -19.47 -41.65 28.69
C SER A 269 -19.43 -42.32 30.06
#